data_AF-A0A6P0ZT11-F1
#
_entry.id   AF-A0A6P0ZT11-F1
#
_cell.length_a   1.000
_cell.length_b   1.000
_cell.length_c   1.000
_cell.angle_alpha   90.00
_cell.angle_beta   90.00
_cell.angle_gamma   90.00
#
_symmetry.space_group_name_H-M   'P 1'
#
loop_
_entity.id
_entity.type
_entity.pdbx_description
1 polymer ?
#
loop_
_entity_poly.entity_id
_entity_poly.type
_entity_poly.pdbx_seq_one_letter_code
_entity_poly.pdbx_strand_id
1 'polypeptide(L)'
;MKTPKKCPNCQVKLTTKQVKKLLKGGGNTAIVQVEAEVCLHCGERLYNPNVVRQFAQIRTKLKNQETKDFELIGQSFSVRAPLL
;
A
#
# COMPACT_ATOMS: atom_id res chain seq x y z
N MET A 1 -17.32 11.03 -5.41
CA MET A 1 -16.18 11.15 -6.34
C MET A 1 -16.39 10.12 -7.45
N LYS A 2 -16.26 10.47 -8.73
CA LYS A 2 -16.45 9.50 -9.84
C LYS A 2 -15.21 8.62 -9.98
N THR A 3 -15.40 7.31 -10.05
CA THR A 3 -14.31 6.35 -10.30
C THR A 3 -13.80 6.49 -11.73
N PRO A 4 -12.49 6.69 -11.95
CA PRO A 4 -11.92 6.75 -13.29
C PRO A 4 -12.13 5.42 -14.01
N LYS A 5 -12.61 5.47 -15.27
CA LYS A 5 -12.85 4.28 -16.10
C LYS A 5 -11.62 3.83 -16.89
N LYS A 6 -10.66 4.73 -17.08
CA LYS A 6 -9.41 4.53 -17.82
C LYS A 6 -8.21 4.85 -16.94
N CYS A 7 -7.12 4.14 -17.17
CA CYS A 7 -5.86 4.34 -16.50
C CYS A 7 -5.26 5.71 -16.87
N PRO A 8 -4.88 6.57 -15.91
CA PRO A 8 -4.27 7.86 -16.22
C PRO A 8 -2.90 7.72 -16.88
N ASN A 9 -2.20 6.60 -16.65
CA ASN A 9 -0.86 6.35 -17.20
C ASN A 9 -0.90 5.88 -18.67
N CYS A 10 -1.76 4.92 -19.02
CA CYS A 10 -1.76 4.31 -20.36
C CYS A 10 -3.14 4.26 -21.05
N GLN A 11 -4.17 4.92 -20.50
CA GLN A 11 -5.52 5.08 -21.06
C GLN A 11 -6.33 3.78 -21.29
N VAL A 12 -5.81 2.62 -20.87
CA VAL A 12 -6.49 1.32 -20.91
C VAL A 12 -7.54 1.23 -19.79
N LYS A 13 -8.59 0.42 -19.99
CA LYS A 13 -9.64 0.17 -18.99
C LYS A 13 -9.07 -0.35 -17.67
N LEU A 14 -9.64 0.12 -16.56
CA LEU A 14 -9.31 -0.33 -15.21
C LEU A 14 -10.22 -1.48 -14.78
N THR A 15 -9.75 -2.29 -13.83
CA THR A 15 -10.53 -3.37 -13.21
C THR A 15 -10.41 -3.28 -11.70
N THR A 16 -11.55 -3.29 -11.00
CA THR A 16 -11.63 -3.36 -9.54
C THR A 16 -11.08 -4.70 -9.04
N LYS A 17 -10.11 -4.67 -8.12
CA LYS A 17 -9.52 -5.87 -7.50
C LYS A 17 -9.18 -5.62 -6.04
N GLN A 18 -9.17 -6.69 -5.24
CA GLN A 18 -8.52 -6.71 -3.94
C GLN A 18 -7.00 -6.80 -4.12
N VAL A 19 -6.27 -5.86 -3.55
CA VAL A 19 -4.80 -5.79 -3.63
C VAL A 19 -4.17 -5.66 -2.26
N LYS A 20 -2.99 -6.24 -2.09
CA LYS A 20 -2.13 -5.98 -0.93
C LYS A 20 -1.26 -4.75 -1.19
N LYS A 21 -1.17 -3.87 -0.19
CA LYS A 21 -0.25 -2.73 -0.15
C LYS A 21 0.67 -2.87 1.06
N LEU A 22 1.98 -2.84 0.80
CA LEU A 22 2.98 -2.72 1.85
C LEU A 22 3.13 -1.25 2.24
N LEU A 23 3.05 -0.97 3.54
CA LEU A 23 3.26 0.35 4.13
C LEU A 23 4.44 0.25 5.10
N LYS A 24 5.36 1.22 5.04
CA LYS A 24 6.57 1.24 5.87
C LYS A 24 6.64 2.55 6.65
N GLY A 25 7.18 2.50 7.87
CA GLY A 25 7.43 3.67 8.71
C GLY A 25 8.22 3.28 9.97
N GLY A 26 9.23 4.07 10.35
CA GLY A 26 9.99 3.83 11.60
C GLY A 26 10.68 2.46 11.68
N GLY A 27 11.09 1.88 10.54
CA GLY A 27 11.64 0.52 10.47
C GLY A 27 10.59 -0.61 10.44
N ASN A 28 9.33 -0.31 10.76
CA ASN A 28 8.23 -1.26 10.75
C ASN A 28 7.59 -1.39 9.35
N THR A 29 6.95 -2.54 9.09
CA THR A 29 6.17 -2.79 7.87
C THR A 29 4.78 -3.31 8.25
N ALA A 30 3.73 -2.75 7.65
CA ALA A 30 2.37 -3.28 7.69
C ALA A 30 1.91 -3.70 6.29
N ILE A 31 1.01 -4.69 6.25
CA ILE A 31 0.32 -5.12 5.04
C ILE A 31 -1.15 -4.75 5.20
N VAL A 32 -1.71 -4.04 4.22
CA VAL A 32 -3.15 -3.75 4.18
C VAL A 32 -3.73 -4.30 2.89
N GLN A 33 -4.86 -5.01 3.01
CA GLN A 33 -5.65 -5.49 1.88
C GLN A 33 -6.80 -4.50 1.63
N VAL A 34 -6.86 -3.96 0.42
CA VAL A 34 -7.87 -2.96 0.04
C VAL A 34 -8.34 -3.19 -1.38
N GLU A 35 -9.55 -2.73 -1.66
CA GLU A 35 -10.03 -2.61 -3.03
C GLU A 35 -9.34 -1.44 -3.75
N ALA A 36 -8.95 -1.65 -5.00
CA ALA A 36 -8.39 -0.63 -5.87
C ALA A 36 -8.78 -0.87 -7.33
N GLU A 37 -8.76 0.21 -8.11
CA GLU A 37 -8.81 0.11 -9.57
C GLU A 37 -7.42 -0.20 -10.09
N VAL A 38 -7.26 -1.32 -10.80
CA VAL A 38 -5.97 -1.80 -11.29
C VAL A 38 -5.93 -1.80 -12.81
N CYS A 39 -4.89 -1.20 -13.37
CA CYS A 39 -4.56 -1.35 -14.78
C CYS A 39 -3.77 -2.64 -14.98
N LEU A 40 -4.37 -3.64 -15.62
CA LEU A 40 -3.69 -4.92 -15.89
C LEU A 40 -2.61 -4.81 -16.98
N HIS A 41 -2.53 -3.69 -17.70
CA HIS A 41 -1.51 -3.44 -18.71
C HIS A 41 -0.21 -2.89 -18.12
N CYS A 42 -0.28 -1.80 -17.33
CA CYS A 42 0.92 -1.14 -16.78
C CYS A 42 1.12 -1.33 -15.27
N GLY A 43 0.17 -1.95 -14.57
CA GLY A 43 0.25 -2.18 -13.12
C GLY A 43 -0.15 -1.01 -12.23
N GLU A 44 -0.53 0.14 -12.81
CA GLU A 44 -1.02 1.31 -12.07
C GLU A 44 -2.20 0.95 -11.16
N ARG A 45 -2.24 1.51 -9.96
CA ARG A 45 -3.29 1.25 -8.96
C ARG A 45 -3.85 2.55 -8.42
N LEU A 46 -5.16 2.75 -8.59
CA LEU A 46 -5.85 3.92 -8.09
C LEU A 46 -6.67 3.54 -6.86
N TYR A 47 -6.48 4.31 -5.80
CA TYR A 47 -7.11 4.08 -4.50
C TYR A 47 -8.16 5.14 -4.23
N ASN A 48 -9.22 4.77 -3.53
CA ASN A 48 -10.19 5.73 -2.99
C ASN A 48 -9.46 6.72 -2.04
N PRO A 49 -9.79 8.02 -2.02
CA PRO A 49 -9.20 8.98 -1.09
C PRO A 49 -9.25 8.55 0.38
N ASN A 50 -10.30 7.86 0.82
CA ASN A 50 -10.41 7.35 2.18
C ASN A 50 -9.35 6.27 2.47
N VAL A 51 -9.09 5.39 1.50
CA VAL A 51 -8.01 4.39 1.57
C VAL A 51 -6.64 5.08 1.62
N VAL A 52 -6.43 6.13 0.82
CA VAL A 52 -5.19 6.92 0.84
C VAL A 52 -4.98 7.59 2.21
N ARG A 53 -6.04 8.14 2.82
CA ARG A 53 -5.99 8.71 4.18
C ARG A 53 -5.64 7.64 5.22
N GLN A 54 -6.24 6.46 5.14
CA GLN A 54 -5.92 5.33 6.01
C GLN A 54 -4.45 4.91 5.86
N PHE A 55 -3.91 4.89 4.64
CA PHE A 55 -2.48 4.60 4.42
C PHE A 55 -1.58 5.61 5.14
N ALA A 56 -1.94 6.90 5.09
CA ALA A 56 -1.19 7.94 5.78
C ALA A 56 -1.24 7.73 7.30
N GLN A 57 -2.42 7.46 7.87
CA GLN A 57 -2.59 7.16 9.29
C GLN A 57 -1.74 5.95 9.72
N ILE A 58 -1.80 4.83 9.00
CA ILE A 58 -1.00 3.64 9.30
C ILE A 58 0.50 3.97 9.25
N ARG A 59 0.97 4.70 8.24
CA ARG A 59 2.39 5.11 8.14
C ARG A 59 2.84 5.96 9.33
N THR A 60 1.99 6.88 9.80
CA THR A 60 2.26 7.69 11.00
C THR A 60 2.38 6.80 12.23
N LYS A 61 1.43 5.87 12.44
CA LYS A 61 1.49 4.93 13.57
C LYS A 61 2.75 4.06 13.54
N LEU A 62 3.09 3.51 12.36
CA LEU A 62 4.33 2.73 12.17
C LEU A 62 5.58 3.56 12.51
N LYS A 63 5.64 4.82 12.07
CA LYS A 63 6.75 5.74 12.34
C LYS A 63 6.90 6.03 13.84
N ASN A 64 5.78 6.17 14.54
CA ASN A 64 5.74 6.47 15.98
C ASN A 64 5.77 5.21 16.87
N GLN A 65 5.86 4.01 16.29
CA GLN A 65 5.78 2.73 17.01
C GLN A 65 4.45 2.51 17.76
N GLU A 66 3.37 3.14 17.30
CA GLU A 66 2.01 3.02 17.85
C GLU A 66 1.27 1.82 17.25
N THR A 67 1.81 0.61 17.41
CA THR A 67 1.33 -0.61 16.72
C THR A 67 0.58 -1.58 17.62
N LYS A 68 0.17 -1.16 18.81
CA LYS A 68 -0.49 -2.04 19.81
C LYS A 68 -1.83 -2.61 19.31
N ASP A 69 -2.48 -1.93 18.37
CA ASP A 69 -3.74 -2.34 17.74
C ASP A 69 -3.55 -3.02 16.39
N PHE A 70 -2.31 -3.31 15.97
CA PHE A 70 -2.03 -4.05 14.74
C PHE A 70 -1.78 -5.52 15.06
N GLU A 71 -2.17 -6.40 14.13
CA GLU A 71 -1.86 -7.82 14.19
C GLU A 71 -0.39 -8.06 13.80
N LEU A 72 0.37 -8.70 14.69
CA LEU A 72 1.75 -9.10 14.41
C LEU A 72 1.74 -10.35 13.52
N ILE A 73 2.13 -10.20 12.26
CA ILE A 73 2.16 -11.30 11.28
C ILE A 73 3.56 -11.92 11.10
N GLY A 74 4.60 -11.34 11.68
CA GLY A 74 5.99 -11.80 11.54
C GLY A 74 7.03 -10.73 11.86
N GLN A 75 8.30 -11.03 11.61
CA GLN A 75 9.43 -10.11 11.81
C GLN A 75 10.07 -9.75 10.46
N SER A 76 10.50 -8.49 10.32
CA SER A 76 11.25 -8.01 9.16
C SER A 76 12.68 -7.67 9.57
N PHE A 77 13.65 -8.10 8.79
CA PHE A 77 15.07 -7.91 9.09
C PHE A 77 15.75 -7.13 7.96
N SER A 78 16.65 -6.21 8.33
CA SER A 78 17.60 -5.62 7.39
C SER A 78 18.93 -6.33 7.55
N VAL A 79 19.45 -6.91 6.46
CA VAL A 79 20.75 -7.59 6.42
C VAL A 79 21.74 -6.72 5.66
N ARG A 80 22.95 -6.55 6.20
CA ARG A 80 24.03 -5.87 5.47
C ARG A 80 24.57 -6.81 4.40
N ALA A 81 24.69 -6.32 3.17
CA ALA A 81 25.42 -7.06 2.15
C ALA A 81 26.91 -7.13 2.53
N PRO A 82 27.61 -8.24 2.23
CA PRO A 82 29.07 -8.28 2.39
C PRO A 82 29.69 -7.14 1.59
N LEU A 83 30.61 -6.40 2.20
CA LEU A 83 31.48 -5.49 1.46
C LEU A 83 32.37 -6.39 0.59
N LEU A 84 32.24 -6.26 -0.74
CA LEU A 84 33.20 -6.85 -1.69
C LEU A 84 34.51 -6.07 -1.63
#